data_AF-A0A1M7N2E1-F1
#
_entry.id   AF-A0A1M7N2E1-F1
#
_cell.length_a   1.000
_cell.length_b   1.000
_cell.length_c   1.000
_cell.angle_alpha   90.00
_cell.angle_beta   90.00
_cell.angle_gamma   90.00
#
_symmetry.space_group_name_H-M   'P 1'
#
loop_
_entity.id
_entity.type
_entity.pdbx_description
1 polymer ?
#
loop_
_entity_poly.entity_id
_entity_poly.type
_entity_poly.pdbx_seq_one_letter_code
_entity_poly.pdbx_strand_id
1 'polypeptide(L)'
;MKNKFLLSSCILAVSFLVGCAGSSAQNGEDLEVPTDLPPICRDIDFVANPDMREVCGVRKASRHNIAYKNIPQQRYLIKPSETSIVKTNGKLELRFQNSLPINLEGPITNELEFSQEKRLERVKNTYDYFEITPKGSERLRIFKMGIPTDRGNKYDFCFRIPEKKGNDRTRSRAMGVNIETMSCTEFDRIVSNR
;
A
#
# COMPACT_ATOMS: atom_id res chain seq x y z
N MET A 1 56.30 44.99 -4.96
CA MET A 1 55.89 43.67 -5.48
C MET A 1 55.45 42.79 -4.32
N LYS A 2 54.32 42.08 -4.51
CA LYS A 2 53.70 41.01 -3.68
C LYS A 2 52.67 41.42 -2.60
N ASN A 3 51.41 41.45 -3.05
CA ASN A 3 50.15 41.29 -2.31
C ASN A 3 50.08 40.00 -1.49
N LYS A 4 49.33 40.02 -0.37
CA LYS A 4 48.20 39.13 -0.01
C LYS A 4 47.31 39.87 1.01
N PHE A 5 46.22 40.53 0.61
CA PHE A 5 44.83 40.05 0.52
C PHE A 5 44.20 39.49 1.82
N LEU A 6 43.27 40.30 2.36
CA LEU A 6 41.90 40.02 2.85
C LEU A 6 41.63 39.22 4.14
N LEU A 7 40.53 39.67 4.77
CA LEU A 7 39.59 38.99 5.66
C LEU A 7 39.81 39.11 7.19
N SER A 8 39.26 40.17 7.77
CA SER A 8 38.65 40.05 9.11
C SER A 8 37.44 41.00 9.19
N SER A 9 36.30 40.49 8.74
CA SER A 9 34.98 41.02 9.06
C SER A 9 33.98 39.88 8.95
N CYS A 10 32.97 39.95 9.81
CA CYS A 10 31.69 39.25 9.77
C CYS A 10 31.56 37.85 10.41
N ILE A 11 30.78 37.88 11.51
CA ILE A 11 29.62 37.01 11.77
C ILE A 11 29.93 35.58 12.24
N LEU A 12 29.86 35.39 13.56
CA LEU A 12 29.41 34.13 14.16
C LEU A 12 28.32 34.47 15.18
N ALA A 13 27.15 34.79 14.63
CA ALA A 13 25.88 34.81 15.37
C ALA A 13 25.50 33.35 15.67
N VAL A 14 25.93 32.86 16.83
CA VAL A 14 25.44 31.61 17.44
C VAL A 14 24.30 32.01 18.37
N SER A 15 23.05 32.03 17.90
CA SER A 15 21.88 32.09 18.77
C SER A 15 20.61 31.67 18.02
N PHE A 16 19.95 30.61 18.51
CA PHE A 16 18.55 30.24 18.30
C PHE A 16 18.09 29.78 16.90
N LEU A 17 18.43 28.54 16.56
CA LEU A 17 17.46 27.66 15.89
C LEU A 17 16.56 27.04 16.98
N VAL A 18 15.50 27.77 17.37
CA VAL A 18 14.35 27.16 18.03
C VAL A 18 13.70 26.27 16.98
N GLY A 19 14.00 24.97 17.02
CA GLY A 19 13.16 23.98 16.37
C GLY A 19 11.77 24.10 16.96
N CYS A 20 10.77 24.39 16.13
CA CYS A 20 9.36 24.32 16.49
C CYS A 20 9.05 22.90 16.99
N ALA A 21 9.09 22.72 18.30
CA ALA A 21 8.46 21.58 18.96
C ALA A 21 6.95 21.77 18.77
N GLY A 22 6.38 21.08 17.79
CA GLY A 22 4.94 20.87 17.72
C GLY A 22 4.51 20.11 18.97
N SER A 23 3.96 20.82 19.94
CA SER A 23 3.29 20.24 21.11
C SER A 23 1.95 19.65 20.68
N SER A 24 2.00 18.54 19.96
CA SER A 24 0.83 17.76 19.54
C SER A 24 0.83 16.40 20.23
N ALA A 25 0.89 16.35 21.58
CA ALA A 25 0.65 15.10 22.32
C ALA A 25 0.63 15.33 23.84
N GLN A 26 -0.41 15.94 24.41
CA GLN A 26 -0.63 15.79 25.86
C GLN A 26 -2.04 15.42 26.31
N ASN A 27 -3.10 15.48 25.48
CA ASN A 27 -4.46 15.11 25.95
C ASN A 27 -5.39 14.47 24.90
N GLY A 28 -4.87 13.65 23.98
CA GLY A 28 -5.69 12.73 23.16
C GLY A 28 -6.67 13.35 22.15
N GLU A 29 -6.76 14.69 22.05
CA GLU A 29 -7.51 15.38 21.01
C GLU A 29 -6.52 15.88 19.93
N ASP A 30 -6.48 15.22 18.78
CA ASP A 30 -5.78 15.73 17.59
C ASP A 30 -6.52 16.98 17.09
N LEU A 31 -5.88 18.15 17.22
CA LEU A 31 -6.38 19.43 16.73
C LEU A 31 -5.77 19.73 15.37
N GLU A 32 -6.60 20.17 14.42
CA GLU A 32 -6.15 20.66 13.12
C GLU A 32 -6.04 22.18 13.19
N VAL A 33 -4.81 22.67 13.34
CA VAL A 33 -4.51 24.11 13.46
C VAL A 33 -4.17 24.65 12.06
N PRO A 34 -4.97 25.58 11.50
CA PRO A 34 -4.65 26.19 10.21
C PRO A 34 -3.31 26.92 10.22
N THR A 35 -2.58 26.94 9.10
CA THR A 35 -1.30 27.66 8.99
C THR A 35 -1.46 29.17 8.84
N ASP A 36 -2.62 29.62 8.35
CA ASP A 36 -2.92 31.03 8.10
C ASP A 36 -3.76 31.65 9.23
N LEU A 37 -3.30 31.49 10.47
CA LEU A 37 -4.01 32.07 11.61
C LEU A 37 -3.89 33.61 11.63
N PRO A 38 -4.99 34.30 12.00
CA PRO A 38 -4.93 35.72 12.36
C PRO A 38 -3.85 35.98 13.43
N PRO A 39 -3.18 37.14 13.43
CA PRO A 39 -2.10 37.44 14.38
C PRO A 39 -2.47 37.22 15.86
N ILE A 40 -3.73 37.46 16.23
CA ILE A 40 -4.26 37.26 17.59
C ILE A 40 -4.27 35.78 18.02
N CYS A 41 -4.31 34.85 17.07
CA CYS A 41 -4.50 33.43 17.31
C CYS A 41 -3.21 32.59 17.25
N ARG A 42 -2.07 33.18 16.90
CA ARG A 42 -0.83 32.42 16.60
C ARG A 42 -0.14 31.86 17.83
N ASP A 43 -0.27 32.54 18.98
CA ASP A 43 0.44 32.19 20.23
C ASP A 43 -0.47 31.56 21.28
N ILE A 44 -1.71 31.18 20.89
CA ILE A 44 -2.68 30.59 21.81
C ILE A 44 -2.43 29.08 21.91
N ASP A 45 -2.26 28.59 23.12
CA ASP A 45 -2.38 27.15 23.38
C ASP A 45 -3.86 26.76 23.39
N PHE A 46 -4.31 26.21 22.27
CA PHE A 46 -5.68 25.75 22.06
C PHE A 46 -6.04 24.51 22.89
N VAL A 47 -5.07 23.78 23.43
CA VAL A 47 -5.36 22.66 24.36
C VAL A 47 -5.77 23.22 25.71
N ALA A 48 -5.05 24.22 26.21
CA ALA A 48 -5.35 24.91 27.46
C ALA A 48 -6.57 25.84 27.36
N ASN A 49 -6.85 26.40 26.18
CA ASN A 49 -7.92 27.38 25.96
C ASN A 49 -8.92 26.89 24.89
N PRO A 50 -9.88 26.02 25.27
CA PRO A 50 -10.83 25.43 24.32
C PRO A 50 -11.78 26.45 23.70
N ASP A 51 -12.10 27.53 24.41
CA ASP A 51 -13.04 28.56 23.97
C ASP A 51 -12.50 29.36 22.77
N MET A 52 -11.17 29.47 22.65
CA MET A 52 -10.51 30.17 21.55
C MET A 52 -10.45 29.33 20.26
N ARG A 53 -10.80 28.04 20.32
CA ARG A 53 -10.76 27.14 19.16
C ARG A 53 -11.74 27.58 18.08
N GLU A 54 -12.97 27.89 18.45
CA GLU A 54 -14.02 28.30 17.50
C GLU A 54 -13.72 29.69 16.90
N VAL A 55 -13.26 30.61 17.74
CA VAL A 55 -12.90 31.99 17.34
C VAL A 55 -11.73 32.00 16.36
N CYS A 56 -10.74 31.14 16.57
CA CYS A 56 -9.55 31.02 15.73
C CYS A 56 -9.71 29.99 14.60
N GLY A 57 -10.90 29.41 14.41
CA GLY A 57 -11.17 28.44 13.34
C GLY A 57 -10.44 27.10 13.50
N VAL A 58 -9.90 26.81 14.68
CA VAL A 58 -9.24 25.54 15.00
C VAL A 58 -10.32 24.49 15.24
N ARG A 59 -10.42 23.53 14.32
CA ARG A 59 -11.42 22.47 14.41
C ARG A 59 -10.83 21.26 15.13
N LYS A 60 -11.65 20.58 15.93
CA LYS A 60 -11.35 19.19 16.29
C LYS A 60 -11.25 18.41 14.99
N ALA A 61 -10.19 17.62 14.81
CA ALA A 61 -10.10 16.74 13.65
C ALA A 61 -11.35 15.85 13.63
N SER A 62 -12.31 16.18 12.76
CA SER A 62 -13.61 15.50 12.77
C SER A 62 -13.41 14.05 12.36
N ARG A 63 -14.26 13.13 12.83
CA ARG A 63 -14.28 11.72 12.35
C ARG A 63 -14.29 11.61 10.82
N HIS A 64 -14.80 12.62 10.11
CA HIS A 64 -14.82 12.67 8.65
C HIS A 64 -13.45 12.97 8.03
N ASN A 65 -12.58 13.75 8.69
CA ASN A 65 -11.19 13.95 8.26
C ASN A 65 -10.30 12.74 8.62
N ILE A 66 -10.70 11.95 9.63
CA ILE A 66 -10.08 10.66 9.97
C ILE A 66 -10.44 9.58 8.92
N ALA A 67 -11.50 9.75 8.13
CA ALA A 67 -11.90 8.77 7.12
C ALA A 67 -10.82 8.55 6.04
N TYR A 68 -9.98 9.57 5.77
CA TYR A 68 -8.86 9.45 4.84
C TYR A 68 -7.62 8.74 5.43
N LYS A 69 -7.62 8.37 6.72
CA LYS A 69 -6.46 7.70 7.35
C LYS A 69 -6.37 6.20 7.06
N ASN A 70 -7.41 5.58 6.48
CA ASN A 70 -7.44 4.14 6.19
C ASN A 70 -7.47 3.84 4.69
N ILE A 71 -6.69 4.57 3.87
CA ILE A 71 -6.53 4.12 2.48
C ILE A 71 -5.72 2.82 2.51
N PRO A 72 -6.26 1.69 2.04
CA PRO A 72 -5.56 0.42 2.10
C PRO A 72 -4.19 0.53 1.44
N GLN A 73 -3.18 -0.04 2.08
CA GLN A 73 -1.84 -0.18 1.53
C GLN A 73 -1.91 -1.18 0.37
N GLN A 74 -2.31 -0.72 -0.80
CA GLN A 74 -2.56 -1.54 -1.97
C GLN A 74 -1.77 -1.06 -3.18
N ARG A 75 -1.34 -2.00 -4.02
CA ARG A 75 -0.74 -1.76 -5.33
C ARG A 75 -1.41 -2.62 -6.37
N TYR A 76 -1.65 -2.04 -7.53
CA TYR A 76 -2.30 -2.75 -8.62
C TYR A 76 -1.28 -3.44 -9.51
N LEU A 77 -1.61 -4.65 -9.95
CA LEU A 77 -0.87 -5.40 -10.95
C LEU A 77 -1.35 -5.01 -12.35
N ILE A 78 -0.52 -5.20 -13.37
CA ILE A 78 -0.94 -5.00 -14.76
C ILE A 78 -1.74 -6.20 -15.26
N LYS A 79 -1.38 -7.42 -14.84
CA LYS A 79 -2.05 -8.65 -15.28
C LYS A 79 -2.33 -9.60 -14.09
N PRO A 80 -3.48 -10.29 -14.06
CA PRO A 80 -4.69 -9.93 -14.81
C PRO A 80 -5.21 -8.57 -14.35
N SER A 81 -6.10 -7.94 -15.13
CA SER A 81 -6.65 -6.63 -14.79
C SER A 81 -7.34 -6.66 -13.43
N GLU A 82 -7.35 -5.51 -12.74
CA GLU A 82 -8.07 -5.34 -11.47
C GLU A 82 -7.61 -6.30 -10.35
N THR A 83 -6.40 -6.84 -10.50
CA THR A 83 -5.70 -7.61 -9.46
C THR A 83 -4.82 -6.68 -8.65
N SER A 84 -4.78 -6.87 -7.34
CA SER A 84 -3.99 -6.03 -6.45
C SER A 84 -3.26 -6.84 -5.39
N ILE A 85 -2.16 -6.28 -4.91
CA ILE A 85 -1.45 -6.73 -3.72
C ILE A 85 -1.84 -5.77 -2.60
N VAL A 86 -2.35 -6.29 -1.49
CA VAL A 86 -2.78 -5.50 -0.34
C VAL A 86 -1.99 -5.93 0.88
N LYS A 87 -1.46 -4.96 1.60
CA LYS A 87 -0.82 -5.16 2.90
C LYS A 87 -1.86 -4.97 4.01
N THR A 88 -2.16 -6.05 4.71
CA THR A 88 -3.16 -6.09 5.79
C THR A 88 -2.54 -6.79 7.00
N ASN A 89 -2.57 -6.17 8.18
CA ASN A 89 -2.11 -6.79 9.44
C ASN A 89 -0.72 -7.44 9.37
N GLY A 90 0.22 -6.79 8.65
CA GLY A 90 1.59 -7.31 8.48
C GLY A 90 1.74 -8.44 7.45
N LYS A 91 0.65 -8.87 6.80
CA LYS A 91 0.67 -9.86 5.72
C LYS A 91 0.46 -9.21 4.37
N LEU A 92 0.94 -9.87 3.32
CA LEU A 92 0.60 -9.51 1.93
C LEU A 92 -0.46 -10.46 1.41
N GLU A 93 -1.47 -9.89 0.78
CA GLU A 93 -2.56 -10.61 0.15
C GLU A 93 -2.60 -10.26 -1.33
N LEU A 94 -2.60 -11.28 -2.19
CA LEU A 94 -2.93 -11.18 -3.59
C LEU A 94 -4.45 -11.30 -3.74
N ARG A 95 -5.07 -10.27 -4.30
CA ARG A 95 -6.52 -10.19 -4.48
C ARG A 95 -6.85 -10.14 -5.96
N PHE A 96 -7.56 -11.15 -6.43
CA PHE A 96 -8.16 -11.15 -7.76
C PHE A 96 -9.62 -10.73 -7.68
N GLN A 97 -10.17 -10.34 -8.82
CA GLN A 97 -11.59 -10.10 -8.91
C GLN A 97 -12.39 -11.38 -8.67
N ASN A 98 -13.43 -11.28 -7.86
CA ASN A 98 -14.34 -12.39 -7.58
C ASN A 98 -13.62 -13.66 -7.12
N SER A 99 -12.50 -13.53 -6.39
CA SER A 99 -11.82 -14.64 -5.71
C SER A 99 -11.64 -14.32 -4.24
N LEU A 100 -11.34 -15.34 -3.45
CA LEU A 100 -10.83 -15.11 -2.09
C LEU A 100 -9.41 -14.53 -2.16
N PRO A 101 -9.00 -13.67 -1.20
CA PRO A 101 -7.62 -13.22 -1.06
C PRO A 101 -6.68 -14.41 -0.81
N ILE A 102 -5.51 -14.37 -1.43
CA ILE A 102 -4.46 -15.39 -1.27
C ILE A 102 -3.27 -14.76 -0.55
N ASN A 103 -2.81 -15.37 0.54
CA ASN A 103 -1.63 -14.88 1.24
C ASN A 103 -0.37 -15.11 0.40
N LEU A 104 0.43 -14.06 0.23
CA LEU A 104 1.77 -14.15 -0.35
C LEU A 104 2.78 -14.32 0.78
N GLU A 105 3.54 -15.40 0.72
CA GLU A 105 4.58 -15.73 1.68
C GLU A 105 5.98 -15.56 1.07
N GLY A 106 6.99 -15.51 1.93
CA GLY A 106 8.40 -15.41 1.53
C GLY A 106 8.97 -13.98 1.55
N PRO A 107 10.17 -13.78 1.00
CA PRO A 107 10.92 -12.52 1.10
C PRO A 107 10.16 -11.32 0.53
N ILE A 108 9.31 -11.54 -0.48
CA ILE A 108 8.48 -10.51 -1.13
C ILE A 108 7.71 -9.62 -0.13
N THR A 109 7.33 -10.17 1.02
CA THR A 109 6.60 -9.47 2.09
C THR A 109 7.32 -8.22 2.61
N ASN A 110 8.65 -8.20 2.54
CA ASN A 110 9.50 -7.12 3.02
C ASN A 110 10.17 -6.31 1.89
N GLU A 111 9.98 -6.73 0.63
CA GLU A 111 10.63 -6.14 -0.54
C GLU A 111 9.69 -5.29 -1.40
N LEU A 112 8.38 -5.35 -1.13
CA LEU A 112 7.38 -4.47 -1.71
C LEU A 112 7.12 -3.26 -0.82
N GLU A 113 7.27 -2.08 -1.42
CA GLU A 113 6.99 -0.79 -0.81
C GLU A 113 5.57 -0.34 -1.12
N PHE A 114 4.94 0.31 -0.13
CA PHE A 114 3.58 0.85 -0.21
C PHE A 114 3.54 2.35 0.13
N SER A 115 4.60 3.09 -0.20
CA SER A 115 4.61 4.56 -0.09
C SER A 115 3.58 5.19 -1.03
N GLN A 116 3.27 6.47 -0.84
CA GLN A 116 2.28 7.15 -1.67
C GLN A 116 2.66 7.13 -3.16
N GLU A 117 3.93 7.32 -3.48
CA GLU A 117 4.48 7.29 -4.84
C GLU A 117 4.33 5.89 -5.45
N LYS A 118 4.79 4.86 -4.72
CA LYS A 118 4.75 3.47 -5.18
C LYS A 118 3.34 2.94 -5.40
N ARG A 119 2.35 3.49 -4.70
CA ARG A 119 0.93 3.12 -4.84
C ARG A 119 0.28 3.64 -6.12
N LEU A 120 0.81 4.72 -6.69
CA LEU A 120 0.35 5.24 -7.98
C LEU A 120 0.90 4.41 -9.15
N GLU A 121 2.03 3.74 -8.93
CA GLU A 121 2.68 2.87 -9.91
C GLU A 121 2.04 1.48 -9.95
N ARG A 122 1.65 1.04 -11.16
CA ARG A 122 1.23 -0.35 -11.38
C ARG A 122 2.45 -1.27 -11.45
N VAL A 123 2.38 -2.39 -10.74
CA VAL A 123 3.41 -3.42 -10.73
C VAL A 123 3.39 -4.20 -12.05
N LYS A 124 4.49 -4.10 -12.82
CA LYS A 124 4.67 -4.74 -14.13
C LYS A 124 4.97 -6.23 -14.00
N ASN A 125 3.99 -7.02 -13.61
CA ASN A 125 4.14 -8.46 -13.44
C ASN A 125 4.03 -9.25 -14.75
N THR A 126 4.56 -10.47 -14.75
CA THR A 126 4.30 -11.47 -15.80
C THR A 126 3.08 -12.32 -15.43
N TYR A 127 2.41 -12.87 -16.44
CA TYR A 127 1.22 -13.69 -16.27
C TYR A 127 1.12 -14.68 -17.44
N ASP A 128 1.30 -15.96 -17.15
CA ASP A 128 1.21 -17.05 -18.12
C ASP A 128 0.01 -17.92 -17.74
N TYR A 129 -0.97 -18.04 -18.62
CA TYR A 129 -2.20 -18.80 -18.39
C TYR A 129 -2.32 -19.95 -19.37
N PHE A 130 -2.64 -21.13 -18.85
CA PHE A 130 -2.84 -22.33 -19.64
C PHE A 130 -4.14 -23.01 -19.28
N GLU A 131 -4.73 -23.61 -20.31
CA GLU A 131 -5.94 -24.39 -20.19
C GLU A 131 -5.74 -25.69 -20.95
N ILE A 132 -5.66 -26.76 -20.17
CA ILE A 132 -5.22 -28.08 -20.62
C ILE A 132 -6.37 -29.04 -20.39
N THR A 133 -6.69 -29.86 -21.39
CA THR A 133 -7.71 -30.91 -21.24
C THR A 133 -7.03 -32.25 -21.46
N PRO A 134 -6.51 -32.90 -20.40
CA PRO A 134 -5.91 -34.21 -20.53
C PRO A 134 -6.96 -35.24 -20.96
N LYS A 135 -6.54 -36.25 -21.74
CA LYS A 135 -7.45 -37.29 -22.26
C LYS A 135 -8.13 -38.01 -21.10
N GLY A 136 -9.46 -37.91 -21.01
CA GLY A 136 -10.26 -38.61 -20.00
C GLY A 136 -10.34 -37.92 -18.63
N SER A 137 -9.85 -36.69 -18.47
CA SER A 137 -9.98 -35.92 -17.23
C SER A 137 -10.69 -34.58 -17.45
N GLU A 138 -11.03 -33.92 -16.34
CA GLU A 138 -11.58 -32.57 -16.35
C GLU A 138 -10.57 -31.55 -16.92
N ARG A 139 -11.10 -30.43 -17.42
CA ARG A 139 -10.32 -29.28 -17.91
C ARG A 139 -9.54 -28.67 -16.74
N LEU A 140 -8.24 -28.52 -16.94
CA LEU A 140 -7.33 -27.94 -15.98
C LEU A 140 -6.96 -26.52 -16.40
N ARG A 141 -7.27 -25.56 -15.54
CA ARG A 141 -6.89 -24.15 -15.71
C ARG A 141 -5.82 -23.81 -14.69
N ILE A 142 -4.64 -23.40 -15.18
CA ILE A 142 -3.48 -23.06 -14.34
C ILE A 142 -2.86 -21.77 -14.83
N PHE A 143 -2.24 -21.02 -13.92
CA PHE A 143 -1.48 -19.83 -14.30
C PHE A 143 -0.29 -19.57 -13.39
N LYS A 144 0.73 -18.92 -13.95
CA LYS A 144 1.96 -18.50 -13.26
C LYS A 144 2.08 -16.98 -13.30
N MET A 145 2.39 -16.38 -12.17
CA MET A 145 2.57 -14.95 -12.00
C MET A 145 3.94 -14.63 -11.46
N GLY A 146 4.70 -13.85 -12.22
CA GLY A 146 5.99 -13.34 -11.77
C GLY A 146 5.85 -11.90 -11.29
N ILE A 147 5.98 -11.67 -9.98
CA ILE A 147 5.81 -10.38 -9.34
C ILE A 147 7.21 -9.78 -9.07
N PRO A 148 7.58 -8.67 -9.73
CA PRO A 148 8.80 -7.94 -9.39
C PRO A 148 8.61 -7.16 -8.09
N THR A 149 9.70 -6.98 -7.35
CA THR A 149 9.78 -6.20 -6.11
C THR A 149 10.49 -4.88 -6.35
N ASP A 150 10.37 -3.95 -5.41
CA ASP A 150 11.06 -2.66 -5.50
C ASP A 150 12.58 -2.79 -5.30
N ARG A 151 13.04 -3.92 -4.75
CA ARG A 151 14.47 -4.28 -4.63
C ARG A 151 15.07 -4.90 -5.90
N GLY A 152 14.27 -5.09 -6.95
CA GLY A 152 14.73 -5.67 -8.23
C GLY A 152 14.67 -7.20 -8.30
N ASN A 153 14.28 -7.89 -7.21
CA ASN A 153 14.01 -9.32 -7.24
C ASN A 153 12.67 -9.61 -7.94
N LYS A 154 12.52 -10.82 -8.48
CA LYS A 154 11.26 -11.32 -9.05
C LYS A 154 10.91 -12.66 -8.42
N TYR A 155 9.67 -12.80 -7.97
CA TYR A 155 9.15 -14.04 -7.39
C TYR A 155 8.01 -14.59 -8.22
N ASP A 156 8.06 -15.89 -8.50
CA ASP A 156 7.03 -16.58 -9.26
C ASP A 156 6.06 -17.30 -8.31
N PHE A 157 4.76 -17.12 -8.56
CA PHE A 157 3.67 -17.76 -7.86
C PHE A 157 2.81 -18.52 -8.85
N CYS A 158 2.46 -19.75 -8.53
CA CYS A 158 1.72 -20.64 -9.42
C CYS A 158 0.39 -21.03 -8.79
N PHE A 159 -0.65 -21.08 -9.62
CA PHE A 159 -2.02 -21.23 -9.16
C PHE A 159 -2.81 -22.17 -10.07
N ARG A 160 -3.81 -22.81 -9.48
CA ARG A 160 -4.82 -23.62 -10.14
C ARG A 160 -6.20 -23.01 -9.94
N ILE A 161 -6.99 -22.99 -11.01
CA ILE A 161 -8.40 -22.63 -10.99
C ILE A 161 -9.21 -23.92 -11.09
N PRO A 162 -9.81 -24.41 -9.99
CA PRO A 162 -10.64 -25.59 -10.00
C PRO A 162 -11.90 -25.36 -10.86
N GLU A 163 -12.50 -26.46 -11.30
CA GLU A 163 -13.79 -26.39 -11.97
C GLU A 163 -14.90 -25.99 -10.99
N LYS A 164 -15.87 -25.23 -11.50
CA LYS A 164 -17.02 -24.80 -10.70
C LYS A 164 -17.88 -26.01 -10.39
N LYS A 165 -17.93 -26.42 -9.12
CA LYS A 165 -18.85 -27.47 -8.65
C LYS A 165 -20.18 -26.84 -8.26
N GLY A 166 -21.27 -27.16 -8.96
CA GLY A 166 -22.62 -26.70 -8.60
C GLY A 166 -23.61 -26.66 -9.77
N ASN A 167 -24.90 -26.51 -9.45
CA ASN A 167 -26.00 -26.42 -10.41
C ASN A 167 -26.32 -24.94 -10.71
N ASP A 168 -26.62 -24.57 -11.96
CA ASP A 168 -26.82 -23.15 -12.35
C ASP A 168 -27.95 -22.45 -11.59
N ARG A 169 -28.88 -23.20 -11.00
CA ARG A 169 -30.04 -22.69 -10.25
C ARG A 169 -29.77 -22.36 -8.79
N THR A 170 -28.75 -22.91 -8.14
CA THR A 170 -28.37 -22.58 -6.75
C THR A 170 -27.45 -21.35 -6.67
N ARG A 171 -27.50 -20.49 -7.69
CA ARG A 171 -26.63 -19.33 -7.98
C ARG A 171 -26.77 -18.15 -7.01
N SER A 172 -27.40 -18.30 -5.86
CA SER A 172 -27.57 -17.18 -4.93
C SER A 172 -26.38 -17.08 -3.98
N ARG A 173 -25.42 -16.23 -4.37
CA ARG A 173 -24.57 -15.38 -3.51
C ARG A 173 -23.56 -16.10 -2.59
N ALA A 174 -22.28 -15.73 -2.74
CA ALA A 174 -21.08 -16.22 -2.03
C ALA A 174 -20.60 -17.57 -2.59
N MET A 175 -19.39 -17.74 -3.10
CA MET A 175 -18.10 -17.16 -2.77
C MET A 175 -17.28 -17.09 -4.07
N GLY A 176 -16.24 -16.27 -4.11
CA GLY A 176 -15.38 -16.15 -5.29
C GLY A 176 -14.82 -17.48 -5.81
N VAL A 177 -14.33 -17.49 -7.05
CA VAL A 177 -13.56 -18.63 -7.60
C VAL A 177 -12.44 -18.95 -6.59
N ASN A 178 -12.42 -20.17 -6.08
CA ASN A 178 -11.39 -20.59 -5.13
C ASN A 178 -10.10 -20.87 -5.91
N ILE A 179 -9.24 -19.87 -6.01
CA ILE A 179 -7.93 -20.03 -6.65
C ILE A 179 -7.03 -20.74 -5.65
N GLU A 180 -6.51 -21.90 -6.03
CA GLU A 180 -5.66 -22.73 -5.18
C GLU A 180 -4.19 -22.47 -5.51
N THR A 181 -3.35 -22.37 -4.48
CA THR A 181 -1.90 -22.29 -4.65
C THR A 181 -1.36 -23.66 -5.08
N MET A 182 -0.38 -23.65 -5.97
CA MET A 182 0.34 -24.86 -6.39
C MET A 182 1.84 -24.57 -6.50
N SER A 183 2.65 -25.63 -6.52
CA SER A 183 4.08 -25.47 -6.72
C SER A 183 4.40 -25.08 -8.17
N CYS A 184 5.39 -24.20 -8.36
CA CYS A 184 5.80 -23.83 -9.71
C CYS A 184 6.52 -24.95 -10.46
N THR A 185 7.15 -25.89 -9.74
CA THR A 185 7.71 -27.11 -10.34
C THR A 185 6.64 -28.01 -10.92
N GLU A 186 5.50 -28.16 -10.25
CA GLU A 186 4.34 -28.89 -10.76
C GLU A 186 3.71 -28.17 -11.97
N PHE A 187 3.58 -26.84 -11.90
CA PHE A 187 3.12 -26.04 -13.04
C PHE A 187 3.99 -26.28 -14.28
N ASP A 188 5.31 -26.14 -14.14
CA ASP A 188 6.25 -26.30 -15.25
C ASP A 188 6.18 -27.73 -15.83
N ARG A 189 6.05 -28.76 -14.97
CA ARG A 189 5.85 -30.17 -15.40
C ARG A 189 4.56 -30.39 -16.17
N ILE A 190 3.46 -29.76 -15.76
CA ILE A 190 2.17 -29.90 -16.46
C ILE A 190 2.24 -29.23 -17.83
N VAL A 191 2.83 -28.04 -17.90
CA VAL A 191 2.99 -27.29 -19.16
C VAL A 191 3.93 -28.01 -20.13
N SER A 192 5.00 -28.64 -19.65
CA SER A 192 5.94 -29.37 -20.51
C SER A 192 5.36 -30.66 -21.11
N ASN A 193 4.35 -31.25 -20.47
CA ASN A 193 3.73 -32.52 -20.88
C ASN A 193 2.44 -32.33 -21.71
N ARG A 194 2.11 -31.09 -22.07
CA ARG A 194 0.98 -30.73 -22.93
C ARG A 194 1.27 -31.08 -24.38
#